data_AF-A0A2T0RMF8-F1
#
_entry.id   AF-A0A2T0RMF8-F1
#
_cell.length_a   1.000
_cell.length_b   1.000
_cell.length_c   1.000
_cell.angle_alpha   90.00
_cell.angle_beta   90.00
_cell.angle_gamma   90.00
#
_symmetry.space_group_name_H-M   'P 1'
#
loop_
_entity.id
_entity.type
_entity.pdbx_description
1 polymer ?
#
loop_
_entity_poly.entity_id
_entity_poly.type
_entity_poly.pdbx_seq_one_letter_code
_entity_poly.pdbx_strand_id
1 'polypeptide(L)'
;MTAPLDPAAVVAEFLERVVPYDPAPEAGPVAVIGVRTALGEATFQVGDHVVRAICRALEAYRDPEDRGLCTGCGGRRLDENLHCRDCGQLHGILGQVIAQHARRVAQDPSYGPPA
;
A
#
# COMPACT_ATOMS: atom_id res chain seq x y z
N MET A 1 5.21 -13.60 13.78
CA MET A 1 3.82 -13.70 14.28
C MET A 1 3.27 -12.29 14.36
N THR A 2 2.37 -11.93 13.47
CA THR A 2 1.60 -10.68 13.57
C THR A 2 0.63 -10.82 14.73
N ALA A 3 0.58 -9.81 15.61
CA ALA A 3 -0.44 -9.76 16.65
C ALA A 3 -1.83 -9.90 16.01
N PRO A 4 -2.81 -10.54 16.66
CA PRO A 4 -4.17 -10.56 16.17
C PRO A 4 -4.63 -9.11 15.98
N LEU A 5 -5.01 -8.75 14.75
CA LEU A 5 -5.62 -7.46 14.48
C LEU A 5 -7.01 -7.46 15.13
N ASP A 6 -7.28 -6.46 15.95
CA ASP A 6 -8.63 -6.10 16.39
C ASP A 6 -9.18 -5.04 15.42
N PRO A 7 -10.08 -5.41 14.48
CA PRO A 7 -10.60 -4.48 13.49
C PRO A 7 -11.36 -3.31 14.12
N ALA A 8 -12.02 -3.50 15.27
CA ALA A 8 -12.75 -2.43 15.92
C ALA A 8 -11.78 -1.39 16.50
N ALA A 9 -10.70 -1.83 17.14
CA ALA A 9 -9.64 -0.95 17.63
C ALA A 9 -8.97 -0.18 16.49
N VAL A 10 -8.66 -0.85 15.37
CA VAL A 10 -8.03 -0.20 14.21
C VAL A 10 -8.93 0.88 13.61
N VAL A 11 -10.24 0.61 13.51
CA VAL A 11 -11.20 1.64 13.06
C VAL A 11 -11.24 2.79 14.05
N ALA A 12 -11.32 2.55 15.36
CA ALA A 12 -11.31 3.60 16.37
C ALA A 12 -10.05 4.49 16.27
N GLU A 13 -8.86 3.90 16.17
CA GLU A 13 -7.59 4.63 16.01
C GLU A 13 -7.55 5.44 14.71
N PHE A 14 -8.09 4.90 13.62
CA PHE A 14 -8.20 5.64 12.37
C PHE A 14 -9.09 6.88 12.54
N LEU A 15 -10.23 6.74 13.20
CA LEU A 15 -11.16 7.84 13.46
C LEU A 15 -10.51 8.92 14.32
N GLU A 16 -9.87 8.55 15.43
CA GLU A 16 -9.17 9.48 16.33
C GLU A 16 -8.08 10.28 15.62
N ARG A 17 -7.40 9.68 14.63
CA ARG A 17 -6.39 10.37 13.83
C ARG A 17 -6.97 11.36 12.83
N VAL A 18 -8.18 11.12 12.33
CA VAL A 18 -8.80 11.93 11.26
C VAL A 18 -9.67 13.05 11.81
N VAL A 19 -10.45 12.79 12.87
CA VAL A 19 -11.40 13.75 13.47
C VAL A 19 -10.81 15.13 13.77
N PRO A 20 -9.57 15.28 14.29
CA PRO A 20 -9.00 16.60 14.57
C PRO A 20 -8.85 17.53 13.36
N TYR A 21 -8.92 16.99 12.14
CA TYR A 21 -8.77 17.74 10.89
C TYR A 21 -10.12 18.01 10.20
N ASP A 22 -11.24 17.69 10.84
CA ASP A 22 -12.56 17.97 10.30
C ASP A 22 -12.80 19.50 10.23
N PRO A 23 -13.06 20.07 9.04
CA PRO A 23 -13.36 21.49 8.90
C PRO A 23 -14.75 21.89 9.46
N ALA A 24 -15.62 20.93 9.78
CA ALA A 24 -16.97 21.16 10.28
C ALA A 24 -17.33 20.19 11.43
N PRO A 25 -16.65 20.25 12.59
CA PRO A 25 -16.81 19.27 13.67
C PRO A 25 -18.18 19.31 14.35
N GLU A 26 -18.91 20.42 14.24
CA GLU A 26 -20.26 20.60 14.78
C GLU A 26 -21.35 19.98 13.87
N ALA A 27 -20.99 19.56 12.65
CA ALA A 27 -21.93 18.87 11.79
C ALA A 27 -22.26 17.48 12.38
N GLY A 28 -23.55 17.14 12.37
CA GLY A 28 -23.99 15.82 12.83
C GLY A 28 -23.43 14.66 11.99
N PRO A 29 -23.48 13.43 12.51
CA PRO A 29 -23.03 12.26 11.77
C PRO A 29 -23.88 12.04 10.51
N VAL A 30 -23.23 11.60 9.43
CA VAL A 30 -23.86 11.34 8.13
C VAL A 30 -23.91 9.85 7.80
N ALA A 31 -23.14 9.02 8.50
CA ALA A 31 -23.10 7.58 8.29
C ALA A 31 -22.75 6.82 9.58
N VAL A 32 -22.95 5.50 9.51
CA VAL A 32 -22.65 4.55 10.58
C VAL A 32 -21.75 3.45 10.03
N ILE A 33 -20.66 3.15 10.74
CA ILE A 33 -19.76 2.03 10.43
C ILE A 33 -19.97 0.96 11.49
N GLY A 34 -20.44 -0.21 11.06
CA GLY A 34 -20.53 -1.40 11.90
C GLY A 34 -19.35 -2.35 11.63
N VAL A 35 -18.67 -2.79 12.68
CA VAL A 35 -17.60 -3.79 12.62
C VAL A 35 -18.04 -5.01 13.42
N ARG A 36 -18.17 -6.15 12.75
CA ARG A 36 -18.58 -7.42 13.37
C ARG A 36 -17.48 -8.44 13.19
N THR A 37 -17.06 -9.05 14.29
CA THR A 37 -16.00 -10.05 14.34
C THR A 37 -16.47 -11.27 15.12
N ALA A 38 -15.69 -12.35 15.09
CA ALA A 38 -15.94 -13.50 15.97
C ALA A 38 -15.82 -13.16 17.47
N LEU A 39 -15.16 -12.06 17.81
CA LEU A 39 -14.90 -11.63 19.19
C LEU A 39 -15.92 -10.60 19.70
N GLY A 40 -16.74 -10.01 18.81
CA GLY A 40 -17.72 -8.99 19.18
C GLY A 40 -18.12 -8.05 18.05
N GLU A 41 -18.90 -7.04 18.41
CA GLU A 41 -19.43 -6.02 17.50
C GLU A 41 -19.17 -4.61 18.04
N ALA A 42 -18.81 -3.69 17.14
CA ALA A 42 -18.63 -2.28 17.42
C ALA A 42 -19.34 -1.43 16.37
N THR A 43 -19.82 -0.25 16.76
CA THR A 43 -20.51 0.69 15.87
C THR A 43 -19.97 2.11 16.08
N PHE A 44 -19.69 2.81 14.99
CA PHE A 44 -19.15 4.16 14.98
C PHE A 44 -20.05 5.10 14.19
N GLN A 45 -20.48 6.21 14.79
CA GLN A 45 -21.12 7.31 14.08
C GLN A 45 -20.04 8.20 13.46
N VAL A 46 -20.14 8.51 12.16
CA VAL A 46 -19.09 9.23 11.44
C VAL A 46 -19.63 10.41 10.65
N GLY A 47 -18.89 11.52 10.67
CA GLY A 47 -19.15 12.73 9.87
C GLY A 47 -18.64 12.61 8.44
N ASP A 48 -19.01 13.58 7.59
CA ASP A 48 -18.67 13.60 6.15
C ASP A 48 -17.16 13.57 5.91
N HIS A 49 -16.37 14.29 6.72
CA HIS A 49 -14.92 14.32 6.58
C HIS A 49 -14.28 12.93 6.73
N VAL A 50 -14.70 12.20 7.77
CA VAL A 50 -14.25 10.82 8.02
C VAL A 50 -14.67 9.89 6.88
N VAL A 51 -15.91 9.98 6.40
CA VAL A 51 -16.38 9.16 5.27
C VAL A 51 -15.50 9.36 4.05
N ARG A 52 -15.19 10.61 3.69
CA ARG A 52 -14.29 10.92 2.58
C ARG A 52 -12.88 10.38 2.80
N ALA A 53 -12.36 10.46 4.02
CA ALA A 53 -11.04 9.92 4.35
C ALA A 53 -11.01 8.39 4.16
N ILE A 54 -12.05 7.68 4.58
CA ILE A 54 -12.19 6.23 4.38
C ILE A 54 -12.25 5.90 2.89
N CYS A 55 -13.10 6.57 2.12
CA CYS A 55 -13.19 6.34 0.67
C CYS A 55 -11.83 6.51 -0.01
N ARG A 56 -11.11 7.60 0.28
CA ARG A 56 -9.77 7.84 -0.26
C ARG A 56 -8.75 6.78 0.16
N ALA A 57 -8.80 6.34 1.42
CA ALA A 57 -7.91 5.30 1.91
C ALA A 57 -8.13 3.96 1.20
N LEU A 58 -9.40 3.60 0.96
CA LEU A 58 -9.77 2.39 0.22
C LEU A 58 -9.38 2.49 -1.26
N GLU A 59 -9.60 3.64 -1.90
CA GLU A 59 -9.19 3.89 -3.30
C GLU A 59 -7.66 3.86 -3.49
N ALA A 60 -6.93 4.37 -2.50
CA ALA A 60 -5.47 4.40 -2.50
C ALA A 60 -4.84 3.06 -2.08
N TYR A 61 -5.62 2.11 -1.56
CA TYR A 61 -5.09 0.82 -1.13
C TYR A 61 -4.44 0.09 -2.31
N ARG A 62 -3.24 -0.45 -2.04
CA ARG A 62 -2.49 -1.33 -2.94
C ARG A 62 -2.12 -2.55 -2.12
N ASP A 63 -2.52 -3.73 -2.59
CA ASP A 63 -2.15 -4.96 -1.91
C ASP A 63 -0.61 -5.06 -1.95
N PRO A 64 0.09 -5.23 -0.82
CA PRO A 64 1.51 -5.50 -0.82
C PRO A 64 1.90 -6.72 -1.68
N GLU A 65 0.99 -7.70 -1.81
CA GLU A 65 1.16 -8.89 -2.64
C GLU A 65 0.97 -8.61 -4.14
N ASP A 66 0.25 -7.54 -4.53
CA ASP A 66 0.11 -7.12 -5.95
C ASP A 66 1.45 -6.74 -6.58
N ARG A 67 2.49 -6.51 -5.77
CA ARG A 67 3.81 -6.16 -6.25
C ARG A 67 4.56 -7.36 -6.84
N GLY A 68 4.08 -8.58 -6.60
CA GLY A 68 4.64 -9.81 -7.14
C GLY A 68 5.91 -10.28 -6.43
N LEU A 69 6.56 -11.29 -7.01
CA LEU A 69 7.83 -11.84 -6.51
C LEU A 69 9.01 -11.17 -7.21
N CYS A 70 10.05 -10.85 -6.44
CA CYS A 70 11.35 -10.53 -6.96
C CYS A 70 11.88 -11.72 -7.79
N THR A 71 12.16 -11.52 -9.07
CA THR A 71 12.67 -12.58 -9.96
C THR A 71 14.09 -13.02 -9.62
N GLY A 72 14.84 -12.23 -8.85
CA GLY A 72 16.19 -12.55 -8.41
C GLY A 72 16.23 -13.43 -7.17
N CYS A 73 15.62 -12.99 -6.08
CA CYS A 73 15.65 -13.69 -4.78
C CYS A 73 14.36 -14.41 -4.40
N GLY A 74 13.28 -14.28 -5.18
CA GLY A 74 11.95 -14.83 -4.85
C GLY A 74 11.21 -14.09 -3.74
N GLY A 75 11.77 -13.00 -3.20
CA GLY A 75 11.19 -12.22 -2.10
C GLY A 75 9.96 -11.39 -2.51
N ARG A 76 9.05 -11.12 -1.56
CA ARG A 76 7.79 -10.37 -1.77
C ARG A 76 7.89 -8.88 -1.48
N ARG A 77 9.05 -8.39 -1.06
CA ARG A 77 9.24 -7.02 -0.57
C ARG A 77 9.64 -6.06 -1.67
N LEU A 78 8.88 -6.05 -2.76
CA LEU A 78 8.98 -5.03 -3.78
C LEU A 78 8.35 -3.72 -3.26
N ASP A 79 8.98 -2.58 -3.54
CA ASP A 79 8.40 -1.28 -3.25
C ASP A 79 7.63 -0.72 -4.46
N GLU A 80 7.12 0.50 -4.33
CA GLU A 80 6.32 1.17 -5.36
C GLU A 80 7.11 1.47 -6.64
N ASN A 81 8.44 1.44 -6.55
CA ASN A 81 9.35 1.63 -7.68
C ASN A 81 9.90 0.29 -8.19
N LEU A 82 9.32 -0.84 -7.79
CA LEU A 82 9.76 -2.18 -8.14
C LEU A 82 11.17 -2.51 -7.61
N HIS A 83 11.66 -1.84 -6.58
CA HIS A 83 12.90 -2.23 -5.91
C HIS A 83 12.63 -3.31 -4.87
N CYS A 84 13.38 -4.39 -4.94
CA CYS A 84 13.36 -5.42 -3.91
C CYS A 84 14.16 -4.94 -2.70
N ARG A 85 13.49 -4.78 -1.55
CA ARG A 85 14.14 -4.35 -0.31
C ARG A 85 15.07 -5.39 0.30
N ASP A 86 15.05 -6.63 -0.19
CA ASP A 86 15.88 -7.72 0.35
C ASP A 86 17.18 -7.91 -0.45
N CYS A 87 17.13 -7.82 -1.79
CA CYS A 87 18.33 -7.96 -2.64
C CYS A 87 18.80 -6.66 -3.32
N GLY A 88 18.07 -5.56 -3.14
CA GLY A 88 18.40 -4.23 -3.67
C GLY A 88 18.22 -4.07 -5.18
N GLN A 89 17.74 -5.10 -5.88
CA GLN A 89 17.59 -5.08 -7.33
C GLN A 89 16.22 -4.52 -7.77
N LEU A 90 16.21 -3.81 -8.90
CA LEU A 90 14.98 -3.36 -9.57
C LEU A 90 14.34 -4.55 -10.32
N HIS A 91 13.26 -5.11 -9.78
CA HIS A 91 12.59 -6.28 -10.31
C HIS A 91 11.07 -6.12 -10.37
N GLY A 92 10.53 -6.39 -11.56
CA GLY A 92 9.13 -6.37 -12.00
C GLY A 92 9.14 -6.55 -13.53
N ILE A 93 8.01 -6.80 -14.21
CA ILE A 93 8.02 -7.14 -15.66
C ILE A 93 8.78 -6.08 -16.50
N LEU A 94 8.55 -4.79 -16.22
CA LEU A 94 9.29 -3.70 -16.88
C LEU A 94 10.80 -3.71 -16.54
N GLY A 95 11.13 -3.92 -15.27
CA GLY A 95 12.52 -4.04 -14.82
C GLY A 95 13.25 -5.22 -15.46
N GLN A 96 12.56 -6.34 -15.69
CA GLN A 96 13.12 -7.50 -16.38
C GLN A 96 13.40 -7.19 -17.86
N VAL A 97 12.49 -6.51 -18.55
CA VAL A 97 12.69 -6.09 -19.94
C VAL A 97 13.86 -5.12 -20.06
N ILE A 98 13.95 -4.12 -19.18
CA ILE A 98 15.05 -3.15 -19.15
C ILE A 98 16.38 -3.85 -18.83
N ALA A 99 16.42 -4.71 -17.81
CA ALA A 99 17.64 -5.41 -17.42
C ALA A 99 18.12 -6.39 -18.51
N GLN A 100 17.20 -7.11 -19.16
CA GLN A 100 17.52 -7.96 -20.31
C GLN A 100 18.02 -7.14 -21.49
N HIS A 101 17.43 -5.97 -21.75
CA HIS A 101 17.88 -5.07 -22.79
C HIS A 101 19.29 -4.52 -22.50
N ALA A 102 19.52 -4.00 -21.28
CA ALA A 102 20.82 -3.47 -20.86
C ALA A 102 21.94 -4.52 -20.93
N ARG A 103 21.69 -5.77 -20.50
CA ARG A 103 22.65 -6.88 -20.64
C ARG A 103 22.97 -7.19 -22.10
N ARG A 104 21.96 -7.16 -22.97
CA ARG A 104 22.12 -7.41 -24.40
C ARG A 104 22.95 -6.32 -25.06
N VAL A 105 22.72 -5.05 -24.71
CA VAL A 105 23.49 -3.91 -25.19
C VAL A 105 24.93 -3.94 -24.68
N ALA A 106 25.15 -4.29 -23.41
CA ALA A 106 26.51 -4.40 -22.84
C ALA A 106 27.35 -5.53 -23.43
N GLN A 107 26.71 -6.53 -24.05
CA GLN A 107 27.36 -7.63 -24.76
C GLN A 107 27.55 -7.34 -26.25
N ASP A 108 26.98 -6.23 -26.75
CA ASP A 108 27.13 -5.80 -28.13
C ASP A 108 28.46 -5.02 -28.29
N PRO A 109 29.43 -5.55 -29.06
CA PRO A 109 30.73 -4.91 -29.24
C PRO A 109 30.67 -3.56 -29.97
N SER A 110 29.52 -3.18 -30.53
CA SER A 110 29.28 -1.85 -31.09
C SER A 110 29.04 -0.75 -30.04
N TYR A 111 28.82 -1.13 -28.77
CA TYR A 111 28.54 -0.21 -27.67
C TYR A 111 29.69 -0.18 -26.65
N GLY A 112 30.84 0.39 -27.06
CA GLY A 112 31.93 0.76 -26.16
C GLY A 112 31.72 2.15 -25.53
N PRO A 113 32.35 2.48 -24.37
CA PRO A 113 32.24 3.82 -23.80
C PRO A 113 32.78 4.86 -24.80
N PRO A 114 32.17 6.06 -24.90
CA PRO A 114 32.72 7.12 -25.72
C PRO A 114 34.12 7.49 -25.22
N ALA A 115 35.03 7.67 -26.17
CA ALA A 115 36.40 8.14 -25.95
C ALA A 115 36.44 9.54 -25.33
#